data_AF-A0A3B9LCT3-F1
#
_entry.id   AF-A0A3B9LCT3-F1
#
_cell.length_a   1.000
_cell.length_b   1.000
_cell.length_c   1.000
_cell.angle_alpha   90.00
_cell.angle_beta   90.00
_cell.angle_gamma   90.00
#
_symmetry.space_group_name_H-M   'P 1'
#
loop_
_entity.id
_entity.type
_entity.pdbx_description
1 polymer ?
#
loop_
_entity_poly.entity_id
_entity_poly.type
_entity_poly.pdbx_seq_one_letter_code
_entity_poly.pdbx_strand_id
1 'polypeptide(L)'
;MPATKLKHKLTVLERYDVVADAKKRINLRNAKTKYFHVKALSNGCYVLEPRVLVSPDMISVRSLKMLDKSAANLKKGLASAPIDLSAFLKT
;
A
#
# COMPACT_ATOMS: atom_id res chain seq x y z
N MET A 1 1.50 16.55 9.03
CA MET A 1 1.32 15.75 10.25
C MET A 1 2.42 14.69 10.27
N PRO A 2 3.48 14.81 11.08
CA PRO A 2 4.45 13.74 11.19
C PRO A 2 3.85 12.64 12.07
N ALA A 3 3.67 11.43 11.52
CA ALA A 3 3.23 10.28 12.30
C ALA A 3 4.32 9.93 13.32
N THR A 4 4.00 10.13 14.60
CA THR A 4 4.87 9.83 15.73
C THR A 4 5.18 8.34 15.72
N LYS A 5 6.42 7.96 15.40
CA LYS A 5 6.89 6.56 15.49
C LYS A 5 6.98 6.18 16.96
N LEU A 6 5.92 5.60 17.51
CA LEU A 6 5.92 4.92 18.80
C LEU A 6 6.91 3.75 18.72
N LYS A 7 8.09 3.93 19.33
CA LYS A 7 9.06 2.85 19.54
C LYS A 7 8.49 1.92 20.62
N HIS A 8 7.67 0.95 20.22
CA HIS A 8 7.27 -0.11 21.15
C HIS A 8 8.51 -0.89 21.58
N LYS A 9 8.67 -1.03 22.91
CA LYS A 9 9.67 -1.90 23.52
C LYS A 9 9.46 -3.32 22.97
N LEU A 10 10.47 -3.85 22.26
CA LEU A 10 10.41 -5.18 21.68
C LEU A 10 10.57 -6.21 22.80
N THR A 11 9.48 -6.87 23.16
CA THR A 11 9.49 -8.03 24.06
C THR A 11 9.40 -9.28 23.20
N VAL A 12 10.23 -10.28 23.51
CA VAL A 12 10.14 -11.58 22.83
C VAL A 12 8.86 -12.27 23.29
N LEU A 13 7.91 -12.47 22.37
CA LEU A 13 6.64 -13.14 22.66
C LEU A 13 6.76 -14.66 22.58
N GLU A 14 7.44 -15.16 21.54
CA GLU A 14 7.58 -16.59 21.27
C GLU A 14 8.97 -16.89 20.69
N ARG A 15 9.50 -18.09 20.99
CA ARG A 15 10.71 -18.66 20.38
C ARG A 15 10.39 -20.09 19.96
N TYR A 16 10.75 -20.46 18.74
CA TYR A 16 10.51 -21.78 18.22
C TYR A 16 11.47 -22.09 17.07
N ASP A 17 11.76 -23.37 16.88
CA ASP A 17 12.57 -23.87 15.78
C ASP A 17 11.67 -24.30 14.61
N VAL A 18 12.14 -24.08 13.38
CA VAL A 18 11.41 -24.43 12.15
C VAL A 18 12.37 -25.06 11.17
N VAL A 19 11.91 -26.14 10.54
CA VAL A 19 12.58 -26.75 9.40
C VAL A 19 12.06 -26.08 8.13
N ALA A 20 12.99 -25.69 7.25
CA ALA A 20 12.64 -25.14 5.95
C ALA A 20 12.11 -26.24 5.02
N ASP A 21 11.13 -25.89 4.18
CA ASP A 21 10.63 -26.81 3.16
C ASP A 21 11.66 -27.08 2.05
N ALA A 22 11.32 -27.97 1.11
CA ALA A 22 12.17 -28.31 -0.02
C ALA A 22 12.60 -27.10 -0.89
N LYS A 23 11.83 -26.00 -0.86
CA LYS A 23 12.12 -24.75 -1.57
C LYS A 23 12.75 -23.68 -0.68
N LYS A 24 13.28 -24.08 0.49
CA LYS A 24 13.91 -23.19 1.47
C LYS A 24 12.97 -22.12 2.05
N ARG A 25 11.66 -22.39 2.10
CA ARG A 25 10.65 -21.52 2.71
C ARG A 25 10.40 -21.94 4.15
N ILE A 26 10.15 -20.98 5.02
CA ILE A 26 9.75 -21.21 6.42
C ILE A 26 8.33 -20.68 6.65
N ASN A 27 7.60 -21.31 7.56
CA ASN A 27 6.28 -20.86 7.98
C ASN A 27 6.39 -20.08 9.29
N LEU A 28 5.95 -18.83 9.29
CA LEU A 28 5.85 -18.02 10.49
C LEU A 28 4.58 -18.39 11.26
N ARG A 29 4.74 -18.94 12.47
CA ARG A 29 3.61 -19.23 13.37
C ARG A 29 3.01 -17.93 13.88
N ASN A 30 1.67 -17.87 13.99
CA ASN A 30 0.92 -16.74 14.54
C ASN A 30 1.16 -15.38 13.84
N ALA A 31 1.51 -15.38 12.55
CA ALA A 31 1.70 -14.15 11.79
C ALA A 31 0.38 -13.35 11.67
N LYS A 32 0.37 -12.12 12.19
CA LYS A 32 -0.81 -11.22 12.16
C LYS A 32 -1.05 -10.56 10.80
N THR A 33 -0.04 -10.54 9.93
CA THR A 33 -0.07 -9.88 8.62
C THR A 33 0.37 -10.84 7.53
N LYS A 34 -0.20 -10.68 6.33
CA LYS A 34 0.11 -11.54 5.18
C LYS A 34 1.44 -11.19 4.51
N TYR A 35 1.86 -9.92 4.55
CA TYR A 35 3.01 -9.44 3.79
C TYR A 35 4.07 -8.85 4.71
N PHE A 36 5.33 -9.10 4.35
CA PHE A 36 6.50 -8.68 5.10
C PHE A 36 7.51 -8.06 4.16
N HIS A 37 8.14 -6.99 4.61
CA HIS A 37 9.37 -6.49 4.01
C HIS A 37 10.55 -7.24 4.65
N VAL A 38 11.30 -7.98 3.83
CA VAL A 38 12.37 -8.86 4.30
C VAL A 38 13.72 -8.22 3.99
N LYS A 39 14.61 -8.13 5.00
CA LYS A 39 16.00 -7.73 4.84
C LYS A 39 16.90 -8.92 5.18
N ALA A 40 17.75 -9.34 4.25
CA ALA A 40 18.81 -10.30 4.49
C ALA A 40 20.07 -9.55 4.94
N LEU A 41 20.64 -9.96 6.07
CA LEU A 41 21.84 -9.37 6.64
C LEU A 41 23.06 -10.24 6.30
N SER A 42 24.25 -9.63 6.26
CA SER A 42 25.50 -10.33 5.91
C SER A 42 25.88 -11.44 6.88
N ASN A 43 25.39 -11.39 8.13
CA ASN A 43 25.59 -12.43 9.13
C ASN A 43 24.62 -13.62 8.98
N GLY A 44 23.83 -13.67 7.89
CA GLY A 44 22.86 -14.74 7.64
C GLY A 44 21.51 -14.56 8.36
N CYS A 45 21.34 -13.50 9.15
CA CYS A 45 20.05 -13.20 9.79
C CYS A 45 19.07 -12.56 8.81
N TYR A 46 17.77 -12.78 9.05
CA TYR A 46 16.69 -12.13 8.32
C TYR A 46 15.86 -11.28 9.28
N VAL A 47 15.55 -10.05 8.86
CA VAL A 47 14.63 -9.16 9.57
C VAL A 47 13.35 -9.02 8.75
N LEU A 48 12.22 -9.30 9.37
CA LEU A 48 10.90 -9.25 8.74
C LEU A 48 10.07 -8.15 9.39
N GLU A 49 9.72 -7.13 8.61
CA GLU A 49 8.88 -6.03 9.05
C GLU A 49 7.47 -6.20 8.46
N PRO A 50 6.39 -6.30 9.27
CA PRO A 50 5.01 -6.35 8.78
C PRO A 50 4.71 -5.20 7.84
N ARG A 51 4.08 -5.48 6.69
CA ARG A 51 3.69 -4.46 5.72
C ARG A 51 2.26 -4.69 5.26
N VAL A 52 1.50 -3.61 5.14
CA VAL A 52 0.25 -3.62 4.39
C VAL A 52 0.61 -3.37 2.92
N LEU A 53 0.28 -4.31 2.03
CA LEU A 53 0.33 -4.08 0.59
C LEU A 53 -0.83 -3.14 0.27
N VAL A 54 -0.56 -1.84 0.36
CA VAL A 54 -1.45 -0.82 -0.16
C VAL A 54 -1.30 -0.83 -1.68
N SER A 55 -2.40 -0.75 -2.42
CA SER A 55 -2.34 -0.68 -3.87
C SER A 55 -1.39 0.47 -4.29
N PRO A 56 -0.45 0.23 -5.23
CA PRO A 56 0.40 1.30 -5.76
C PRO A 56 -0.41 2.44 -6.39
N ASP A 57 -1.66 2.16 -6.82
CA ASP A 57 -2.58 3.14 -7.41
C ASP A 57 -3.41 3.91 -6.37
N MET A 58 -2.90 4.05 -5.14
CA MET A 58 -3.60 4.88 -4.16
C MET A 58 -3.50 6.35 -4.59
N ILE A 59 -4.58 6.82 -5.20
CA ILE A 59 -4.81 8.21 -5.55
C ILE A 59 -4.42 9.06 -4.33
N SER A 60 -3.51 10.02 -4.51
CA SER A 60 -3.06 10.86 -3.39
C SER A 60 -4.27 11.52 -2.72
N VAL A 61 -4.20 11.81 -1.41
CA VAL A 61 -5.30 12.49 -0.70
C VAL A 61 -5.69 13.80 -1.39
N ARG A 62 -4.71 14.50 -1.98
CA ARG A 62 -4.94 15.70 -2.79
C ARG A 62 -5.72 15.39 -4.06
N SER A 63 -5.32 14.35 -4.80
CA SER A 63 -5.96 13.94 -6.05
C SER A 63 -7.38 13.43 -5.82
N LEU A 64 -7.62 12.66 -4.75
CA LEU A 64 -8.95 12.20 -4.35
C LEU A 64 -9.88 13.39 -4.08
N LYS A 65 -9.40 14.37 -3.30
CA LYS A 65 -10.15 15.60 -3.00
C LYS A 65 -10.48 16.42 -4.25
N MET A 66 -9.61 16.40 -5.26
CA MET A 66 -9.86 17.07 -6.54
C MET A 66 -10.92 16.34 -7.38
N LEU A 67 -10.90 15.01 -7.40
CA LEU A 67 -11.91 14.20 -8.06
C LEU A 67 -13.29 14.40 -7.42
N ASP A 68 -13.37 14.37 -6.09
CA ASP A 68 -14.63 14.59 -5.36
C ASP A 68 -15.24 15.96 -5.67
N LYS A 69 -14.41 17.01 -5.67
CA LYS A 69 -14.84 18.36 -6.05
C LYS A 69 -15.32 18.43 -7.49
N SER A 70 -14.61 17.79 -8.41
CA SER A 70 -14.98 17.78 -9.84
C SER A 70 -16.33 17.08 -10.05
N ALA A 71 -16.55 15.94 -9.40
CA ALA A 71 -17.81 15.21 -9.44
C ALA A 71 -18.97 16.03 -8.83
N ALA A 72 -18.73 16.72 -7.72
CA ALA A 72 -19.73 17.59 -7.11
C ALA A 72 -20.10 18.80 -7.99
N ASN A 73 -19.11 19.42 -8.65
CA ASN A 73 -19.33 20.53 -9.57
C ASN A 73 -20.12 20.07 -10.81
N LEU A 74 -19.78 18.91 -11.37
CA LEU A 74 -20.51 18.31 -12.49
C LEU A 74 -21.98 18.08 -12.14
N LYS A 75 -22.28 17.51 -10.96
CA LYS A 75 -23.66 17.32 -10.47
C LYS A 75 -24.43 18.63 -10.29
N LYS A 76 -23.73 19.73 -10.03
CA LYS A 76 -24.32 21.08 -9.89
C LYS A 76 -24.43 21.83 -11.22
N GLY A 77 -24.06 21.21 -12.35
CA GLY A 77 -24.02 21.86 -13.66
C GLY A 77 -22.87 22.87 -13.83
N LEU A 78 -21.92 22.93 -12.89
CA LEU A 78 -20.73 23.77 -12.96
C LEU A 78 -19.65 23.05 -13.78
N ALA A 79 -19.90 22.92 -15.08
CA ALA A 79 -19.00 22.28 -16.04
C ALA A 79 -18.45 23.31 -17.03
N SER A 80 -17.35 22.95 -17.71
CA SER A 80 -16.84 23.75 -18.83
C SER A 80 -17.85 23.76 -19.98
N ALA A 81 -17.69 24.72 -20.90
CA ALA A 81 -18.42 24.71 -22.15
C ALA A 81 -18.24 23.36 -22.88
N PRO A 82 -19.25 22.89 -23.64
CA PRO A 82 -19.13 21.70 -24.45
C PRO A 82 -17.92 21.81 -25.38
N ILE A 83 -17.12 20.74 -25.44
CA ILE A 83 -16.00 20.65 -26.37
C ILE A 83 -16.56 20.17 -27.70
N ASP A 84 -16.35 20.95 -28.76
CA ASP A 84 -16.66 20.50 -30.11
C ASP A 84 -15.61 19.48 -30.57
N LEU A 85 -16.04 18.26 -30.81
CA LEU A 85 -15.21 17.14 -31.25
C LEU A 85 -15.43 16.81 -32.74
N SER A 86 -16.20 17.63 -33.47
CA SER A 86 -16.52 17.43 -34.89
C SER A 86 -15.28 17.19 -35.75
N ALA A 87 -14.18 17.90 -35.48
CA ALA A 87 -12.90 17.77 -36.20
C ALA A 87 -12.23 16.39 -36.05
N PHE A 88 -12.58 15.62 -35.02
CA PHE A 88 -11.97 14.30 -34.72
C PHE A 88 -12.87 13.12 -35.07
N LEU A 89 -14.13 13.36 -35.41
CA LEU A 89 -15.11 12.34 -35.79
C LEU A 89 -15.10 12.04 -37.30
N LYS A 90 -13.92 12.01 -37.94
CA LYS A 90 -13.81 11.59 -39.33
C LYS A 90 -14.22 10.12 -39.46
N THR A 91 -15.39 9.89 -40.03
CA THR A 91 -15.83 8.66 -40.68
C THR A 91 -15.01 8.36 -41.92
#